data_AF-A0A4R6W3A7-F1
#
_entry.id   AF-A0A4R6W3A7-F1
#
_cell.length_a   1.000
_cell.length_b   1.000
_cell.length_c   1.000
_cell.angle_alpha   90.00
_cell.angle_beta   90.00
_cell.angle_gamma   90.00
#
_symmetry.space_group_name_H-M   'P 1'
#
loop_
_entity.id
_entity.type
_entity.pdbx_description
1 polymer ?
#
loop_
_entity_poly.entity_id
_entity_poly.type
_entity_poly.pdbx_seq_one_letter_code
_entity_poly.pdbx_strand_id
1 'polypeptide(L)'
;MNVLRTFLRSCIWLWVPPLVASFAFWPKLGSAYQPEFFWRDIPVLLGMVENVARIATISFSVIMLMSWRTPRQRLGLWIYVIGISLYVACQWIIVLNPTGWWATSALGFLAPAYTPAIWLLGIGMMGNQSMVGRLARPHFYFWGLAGIFLAAHISHAYLVFTRL
;
A
#
# COMPACT_ATOMS: atom_id res chain seq x y z
N MET A 1 -2.64 -28.00 -12.67
CA MET A 1 -3.08 -26.63 -13.04
C MET A 1 -1.98 -25.98 -13.87
N ASN A 2 -2.30 -25.34 -14.99
CA ASN A 2 -1.32 -24.58 -15.77
C ASN A 2 -0.78 -23.40 -14.92
N VAL A 3 0.54 -23.29 -14.78
CA VAL A 3 1.22 -22.25 -13.98
C VAL A 3 0.74 -20.85 -14.35
N LEU A 4 0.53 -20.59 -15.65
CA LEU A 4 0.04 -19.32 -16.15
C LEU A 4 -1.35 -18.98 -15.61
N ARG A 5 -2.29 -19.94 -15.60
CA ARG A 5 -3.64 -19.73 -15.05
C ARG A 5 -3.62 -19.44 -13.56
N THR A 6 -2.68 -20.04 -12.83
CA THR A 6 -2.51 -19.81 -11.39
C THR A 6 -1.94 -18.41 -11.13
N PHE A 7 -0.94 -17.99 -11.91
CA PHE A 7 -0.33 -16.66 -11.82
C PHE A 7 -1.32 -15.53 -12.17
N LEU A 8 -2.18 -15.72 -13.16
CA LEU A 8 -3.26 -14.77 -13.49
C LEU A 8 -4.29 -14.60 -12.36
N ARG A 9 -4.33 -15.54 -11.41
CA ARG A 9 -5.17 -15.47 -10.21
C ARG A 9 -4.41 -14.97 -8.98
N SER A 10 -3.17 -14.54 -9.13
CA SER A 10 -2.38 -14.01 -8.03
C SER A 10 -2.92 -12.66 -7.55
N CYS A 11 -2.76 -12.37 -6.25
CA CYS A 11 -3.06 -11.05 -5.69
C CYS A 11 -2.10 -9.96 -6.16
N ILE A 12 -1.00 -10.29 -6.85
CA ILE A 12 -0.05 -9.29 -7.39
C ILE A 12 -0.72 -8.24 -8.27
N TRP A 13 -1.75 -8.64 -9.02
CA TRP A 13 -2.50 -7.74 -9.92
C TRP A 13 -3.22 -6.61 -9.18
N LEU A 14 -3.49 -6.80 -7.88
CA LEU A 14 -4.13 -5.79 -7.03
C LEU A 14 -3.18 -4.65 -6.63
N TRP A 15 -1.88 -4.78 -6.92
CA TRP A 15 -0.93 -3.69 -6.77
C TRP A 15 -0.90 -2.75 -7.98
N VAL A 16 -1.44 -3.18 -9.13
CA VAL A 16 -1.40 -2.37 -10.36
C VAL A 16 -2.16 -1.04 -10.17
N PRO A 17 -3.42 -1.01 -9.72
CA PRO A 17 -4.12 0.26 -9.55
C PRO A 17 -3.46 1.26 -8.59
N PRO A 18 -3.05 0.89 -7.35
CA PRO A 18 -2.39 1.83 -6.47
C PRO A 18 -1.03 2.29 -7.01
N LEU A 19 -0.23 1.41 -7.65
CA LEU A 19 1.05 1.81 -8.25
C LEU A 19 0.86 2.80 -9.42
N VAL A 20 -0.11 2.55 -10.30
CA VAL A 20 -0.46 3.47 -11.38
C VAL A 20 -0.85 4.84 -10.82
N ALA A 21 -1.67 4.86 -9.77
CA ALA A 21 -2.01 6.10 -9.08
C ALA A 21 -0.76 6.78 -8.50
N SER A 22 0.07 6.07 -7.73
CA SER A 22 1.29 6.62 -7.14
C SER A 22 2.18 7.28 -8.20
N PHE A 23 2.48 6.58 -9.30
CA PHE A 23 3.33 7.13 -10.36
C PHE A 23 2.69 8.31 -11.11
N ALA A 24 1.37 8.33 -11.26
CA ALA A 24 0.67 9.44 -11.90
C ALA A 24 0.66 10.72 -11.05
N PHE A 25 0.50 10.62 -9.72
CA PHE A 25 0.44 11.77 -8.83
C PHE A 25 1.82 12.23 -8.35
N TRP A 26 2.77 11.31 -8.17
CA TRP A 26 4.05 11.58 -7.49
C TRP A 26 4.83 12.81 -8.00
N PRO A 27 4.97 13.05 -9.32
CA PRO A 27 5.65 14.25 -9.82
C PRO A 27 4.97 15.57 -9.46
N LYS A 28 3.71 15.53 -9.00
CA LYS A 28 2.85 16.69 -8.73
C LYS A 28 2.53 16.89 -7.25
N LEU A 29 2.95 15.98 -6.36
CA LEU A 29 2.63 16.04 -4.92
C LEU A 29 3.37 17.16 -4.16
N GLY A 30 4.32 17.84 -4.79
CA GLY A 30 5.14 18.89 -4.18
C GLY A 30 6.54 18.41 -3.80
N SER A 31 7.41 19.35 -3.39
CA SER A 31 8.84 19.10 -3.11
C SER A 31 9.05 18.12 -1.97
N ALA A 32 8.23 18.17 -0.92
CA ALA A 32 8.31 17.28 0.24
C ALA A 32 8.21 15.79 -0.11
N TYR A 33 7.56 15.44 -1.22
CA TYR A 33 7.41 14.07 -1.70
C TYR A 33 8.48 13.65 -2.71
N GLN A 34 9.35 14.58 -3.14
CA GLN A 34 10.43 14.27 -4.08
C GLN A 34 11.61 13.62 -3.36
N PRO A 35 12.39 12.73 -4.02
CA PRO A 35 13.43 11.94 -3.37
C PRO A 35 14.41 12.75 -2.53
N GLU A 36 14.77 13.95 -3.00
CA GLU A 36 15.78 14.83 -2.39
C GLU A 36 15.35 15.30 -0.99
N PHE A 37 14.06 15.50 -0.78
CA PHE A 37 13.51 15.94 0.51
C PHE A 37 12.93 14.78 1.31
N PHE A 38 12.27 13.84 0.65
CA PHE A 38 11.58 12.73 1.30
C PHE A 38 12.56 11.82 2.06
N TRP A 39 13.74 11.54 1.47
CA TRP A 39 14.75 10.66 2.09
C TRP A 39 15.79 11.39 2.93
N ARG A 40 15.76 12.73 2.97
CA ARG A 40 16.72 13.53 3.71
C ARG A 40 16.61 13.22 5.20
N ASP A 41 17.74 13.01 5.88
CA ASP A 41 17.83 12.84 7.34
C ASP A 41 16.88 11.76 7.92
N ILE A 42 16.57 10.72 7.14
CA ILE A 42 15.79 9.56 7.59
C ILE A 42 16.74 8.52 8.19
N PRO A 43 16.46 7.99 9.40
CA PRO A 43 17.28 6.94 9.99
C PRO A 43 17.41 5.75 9.04
N VAL A 44 18.64 5.34 8.75
CA VAL A 44 18.94 4.27 7.77
C VAL A 44 18.15 3.00 8.06
N LEU A 45 18.05 2.61 9.34
CA LEU A 45 17.29 1.44 9.76
C LEU A 45 15.80 1.55 9.40
N LEU A 46 15.18 2.73 9.58
CA LEU A 46 13.77 2.95 9.23
C LEU A 46 13.56 2.80 7.72
N GLY A 47 14.41 3.44 6.92
CA GLY A 47 14.35 3.35 5.46
C GLY A 47 14.58 1.93 4.94
N MET A 48 15.49 1.17 5.56
CA MET A 48 15.72 -0.25 5.24
C MET A 48 14.50 -1.10 5.57
N VAL A 49 13.96 -0.97 6.80
CA VAL A 49 12.77 -1.73 7.24
C VAL A 49 11.60 -1.45 6.32
N GLU A 50 11.33 -0.18 6.00
CA GLU A 50 10.24 0.19 5.11
C GLU A 50 10.37 -0.48 3.73
N ASN A 51 11.53 -0.35 3.08
CA ASN A 51 11.71 -0.85 1.72
C ASN A 51 11.74 -2.38 1.66
N VAL A 52 12.40 -3.04 2.62
CA VAL A 52 12.42 -4.50 2.70
C VAL A 52 11.01 -5.04 2.96
N ALA A 53 10.27 -4.45 3.91
CA ALA A 53 8.90 -4.87 4.21
C ALA A 53 7.96 -4.59 3.03
N ARG A 54 8.13 -3.47 2.31
CA ARG A 54 7.39 -3.15 1.08
C ARG A 54 7.60 -4.23 0.01
N ILE A 55 8.86 -4.54 -0.31
CA ILE A 55 9.22 -5.56 -1.31
C ILE A 55 8.69 -6.93 -0.87
N ALA A 56 8.85 -7.29 0.39
CA ALA A 56 8.35 -8.55 0.94
C ALA A 56 6.82 -8.64 0.83
N THR A 57 6.09 -7.58 1.18
CA THR A 57 4.61 -7.54 1.12
C THR A 57 4.10 -7.67 -0.32
N ILE A 58 4.70 -6.94 -1.26
CA ILE A 58 4.36 -7.04 -2.69
C ILE A 58 4.68 -8.44 -3.22
N SER A 59 5.89 -8.94 -2.97
CA SER A 59 6.34 -10.25 -3.45
C SER A 59 5.50 -11.38 -2.87
N PHE A 60 5.09 -11.28 -1.60
CA PHE A 60 4.26 -12.29 -0.97
C PHE A 60 2.86 -12.37 -1.61
N SER A 61 2.35 -11.27 -2.14
CA SER A 61 1.07 -11.29 -2.89
C SER A 61 1.13 -12.13 -4.16
N VAL A 62 2.33 -12.41 -4.70
CA VAL A 62 2.52 -13.30 -5.86
C VAL A 62 1.99 -14.70 -5.57
N ILE A 63 2.26 -15.22 -4.38
CA ILE A 63 1.83 -16.58 -4.00
C ILE A 63 0.42 -16.65 -3.42
N MET A 64 -0.21 -15.50 -3.13
CA MET A 64 -1.59 -15.42 -2.66
C MET A 64 -2.55 -15.47 -3.84
N LEU A 65 -3.58 -16.31 -3.74
CA LEU A 65 -4.60 -16.48 -4.77
C LEU A 65 -5.83 -15.63 -4.48
N MET A 66 -6.15 -14.75 -5.42
CA MET A 66 -7.35 -13.94 -5.44
C MET A 66 -8.60 -14.82 -5.63
N SER A 67 -9.61 -14.54 -4.82
CA SER A 67 -10.92 -15.18 -4.86
C SER A 67 -11.97 -14.26 -4.27
N TRP A 68 -13.21 -14.39 -4.73
CA TRP A 68 -14.42 -13.66 -4.30
C TRP A 68 -15.60 -14.60 -4.01
N ARG A 69 -15.28 -15.86 -3.69
CA ARG A 69 -16.28 -16.92 -3.50
C ARG A 69 -17.04 -16.77 -2.20
N THR A 70 -16.37 -16.39 -1.11
CA THR A 70 -16.97 -16.28 0.23
C THR A 70 -17.40 -14.84 0.55
N PRO A 71 -18.35 -14.64 1.50
CA PRO A 71 -18.75 -13.31 1.94
C PRO A 71 -17.57 -12.45 2.41
N ARG A 72 -16.64 -13.03 3.19
CA ARG A 72 -15.40 -12.34 3.63
C ARG A 72 -14.57 -11.84 2.46
N GLN A 73 -14.46 -12.63 1.39
CA GLN A 73 -13.68 -12.24 0.22
C GLN A 73 -14.35 -11.11 -0.58
N ARG A 74 -15.69 -11.15 -0.71
CA ARG A 74 -16.45 -10.06 -1.35
C ARG A 74 -16.36 -8.76 -0.56
N LEU A 75 -16.40 -8.84 0.77
CA LEU A 75 -16.13 -7.69 1.64
C LEU A 75 -14.70 -7.16 1.42
N GLY A 76 -13.71 -8.05 1.29
CA GLY A 76 -12.34 -7.70 0.94
C GLY A 76 -12.22 -6.91 -0.37
N LEU A 77 -12.99 -7.30 -1.40
CA LEU A 77 -13.07 -6.57 -2.67
C LEU A 77 -13.61 -5.14 -2.47
N TRP A 78 -14.71 -4.99 -1.71
CA TRP A 78 -15.26 -3.67 -1.42
C TRP A 78 -14.28 -2.79 -0.63
N ILE A 79 -13.65 -3.34 0.40
CA ILE A 79 -12.62 -2.65 1.19
C ILE A 79 -11.46 -2.22 0.28
N TYR A 80 -11.03 -3.07 -0.64
CA TYR A 80 -9.97 -2.75 -1.61
C TYR A 80 -10.36 -1.58 -2.53
N VAL A 81 -11.55 -1.63 -3.13
CA VAL A 81 -12.06 -0.58 -4.03
C VAL A 81 -12.21 0.76 -3.30
N ILE A 82 -12.78 0.73 -2.09
CA ILE A 82 -12.92 1.93 -1.25
C ILE A 82 -11.54 2.48 -0.87
N GLY A 83 -10.62 1.61 -0.45
CA GLY A 83 -9.27 2.00 -0.05
C GLY A 83 -8.48 2.67 -1.18
N ILE A 84 -8.55 2.15 -2.41
CA ILE A 84 -7.89 2.78 -3.56
C ILE A 84 -8.56 4.10 -3.93
N SER A 85 -9.89 4.15 -3.92
CA SER A 85 -10.63 5.39 -4.19
C SER A 85 -10.22 6.50 -3.20
N LEU A 86 -10.11 6.15 -1.91
CA LEU A 86 -9.62 7.07 -0.87
C LEU A 86 -8.17 7.46 -1.08
N TYR A 87 -7.29 6.51 -1.38
CA TYR A 87 -5.86 6.76 -1.66
C TYR A 87 -5.66 7.73 -2.82
N VAL A 88 -6.43 7.55 -3.91
CA VAL A 88 -6.42 8.44 -5.08
C VAL A 88 -6.98 9.81 -4.72
N ALA A 89 -8.15 9.87 -4.06
CA ALA A 89 -8.79 11.13 -3.70
C ALA A 89 -7.90 11.99 -2.79
N CYS A 90 -7.24 11.38 -1.80
CA CYS A 90 -6.34 12.09 -0.88
C CYS A 90 -5.16 12.73 -1.62
N GLN A 91 -4.53 11.99 -2.53
CA GLN A 91 -3.44 12.51 -3.37
C GLN A 91 -3.93 13.59 -4.34
N TRP A 92 -5.11 13.40 -4.92
CA TRP A 92 -5.71 14.37 -5.83
C TRP A 92 -5.91 15.72 -5.16
N ILE A 93 -6.40 15.74 -3.91
CA ILE A 93 -6.59 16.98 -3.14
C ILE A 93 -5.25 17.69 -2.89
N ILE A 94 -4.18 16.94 -2.57
CA ILE A 94 -2.83 17.50 -2.41
C ILE A 94 -2.33 18.13 -3.71
N VAL A 95 -2.51 17.44 -4.84
CA VAL A 95 -2.11 17.95 -6.16
C VAL A 95 -2.89 19.21 -6.56
N LEU A 96 -4.19 19.28 -6.26
CA LEU A 96 -5.02 20.45 -6.58
C LEU A 96 -4.68 21.68 -5.73
N ASN A 97 -4.32 21.47 -4.45
CA ASN A 97 -4.05 22.56 -3.52
C ASN A 97 -2.92 22.19 -2.55
N PRO A 98 -1.65 22.22 -3.02
CA PRO A 98 -0.49 21.78 -2.23
C PRO A 98 -0.20 22.67 -1.02
N THR A 99 -0.73 23.90 -0.98
CA THR A 99 -0.61 24.83 0.14
C THR A 99 -1.88 24.89 1.00
N GLY A 100 -2.91 24.11 0.66
CA GLY A 100 -4.19 24.10 1.35
C GLY A 100 -4.14 23.36 2.68
N TRP A 101 -5.15 23.60 3.52
CA TRP A 101 -5.25 23.02 4.87
C TRP A 101 -5.12 21.50 4.91
N TRP A 102 -5.58 20.78 3.86
CA TRP A 102 -5.42 19.34 3.76
C TRP A 102 -3.94 18.98 3.62
N ALA A 103 -3.27 19.50 2.58
CA ALA A 103 -1.89 19.20 2.26
C ALA A 103 -0.88 19.64 3.35
N THR A 104 -1.22 20.69 4.11
CA THR A 104 -0.37 21.21 5.21
C THR A 104 -0.74 20.66 6.59
N SER A 105 -1.81 19.88 6.70
CA SER A 105 -2.14 19.16 7.94
C SER A 105 -1.45 17.80 8.00
N ALA A 106 -1.15 17.32 9.21
CA ALA A 106 -0.63 15.97 9.41
C ALA A 106 -1.55 14.91 8.80
N LEU A 107 -2.87 15.08 8.94
CA LEU A 107 -3.85 14.14 8.40
C LEU A 107 -3.77 14.07 6.87
N GLY A 108 -3.78 15.20 6.17
CA GLY A 108 -3.76 15.15 4.71
C GLY A 108 -2.38 14.83 4.14
N PHE A 109 -1.31 15.37 4.70
CA PHE A 109 0.06 15.08 4.26
C PHE A 109 0.39 13.59 4.38
N LEU A 110 -0.02 12.94 5.47
CA LEU A 110 0.25 11.51 5.72
C LEU A 110 -0.75 10.59 5.02
N ALA A 111 -1.80 11.13 4.40
CA ALA A 111 -2.83 10.31 3.76
C ALA A 111 -2.28 9.31 2.73
N PRO A 112 -1.31 9.65 1.85
CA PRO A 112 -0.69 8.68 0.96
C PRO A 112 0.02 7.54 1.71
N ALA A 113 0.45 7.74 2.96
CA ALA A 113 1.15 6.73 3.75
C ALA A 113 0.22 5.81 4.55
N TYR A 114 -0.88 6.33 5.14
CA TYR A 114 -1.78 5.51 5.96
C TYR A 114 -2.97 4.91 5.19
N THR A 115 -3.49 5.56 4.15
CA THR A 115 -4.62 5.00 3.38
C THR A 115 -4.32 3.67 2.69
N PRO A 116 -3.05 3.32 2.37
CA PRO A 116 -2.67 1.95 2.02
C PRO A 116 -3.13 0.85 2.96
N ALA A 117 -3.30 1.13 4.26
CA ALA A 117 -3.82 0.17 5.21
C ALA A 117 -5.17 -0.41 4.78
N ILE A 118 -6.04 0.42 4.19
CA ILE A 118 -7.39 0.02 3.79
C ILE A 118 -7.33 -0.98 2.63
N TRP A 119 -6.62 -0.65 1.54
CA TRP A 119 -6.59 -1.56 0.40
C TRP A 119 -5.70 -2.78 0.63
N LEU A 120 -4.66 -2.70 1.47
CA LEU A 120 -3.90 -3.87 1.93
C LEU A 120 -4.76 -4.84 2.74
N LEU A 121 -5.62 -4.32 3.62
CA LEU A 121 -6.60 -5.16 4.33
C LEU A 121 -7.47 -5.93 3.33
N GLY A 122 -7.98 -5.25 2.30
CA GLY A 122 -8.76 -5.85 1.22
C GLY A 122 -8.01 -6.96 0.48
N ILE A 123 -6.74 -6.74 0.11
CA ILE A 123 -5.88 -7.78 -0.53
C ILE A 123 -5.79 -9.02 0.35
N GLY A 124 -5.48 -8.88 1.64
CA GLY A 124 -5.37 -10.02 2.55
C GLY A 124 -6.68 -10.77 2.76
N MET A 125 -7.83 -10.08 2.75
CA MET A 125 -9.14 -10.73 2.82
C MET A 125 -9.47 -11.57 1.59
N MET A 126 -9.05 -11.12 0.40
CA MET A 126 -9.25 -11.88 -0.85
C MET A 126 -8.26 -13.05 -0.99
N GLY A 127 -7.00 -12.85 -0.59
CA GLY A 127 -5.90 -13.81 -0.72
C GLY A 127 -5.83 -14.88 0.37
N ASN A 128 -6.92 -15.60 0.61
CA ASN A 128 -6.97 -16.64 1.66
C ASN A 128 -6.43 -18.02 1.22
N GLN A 129 -6.04 -18.18 -0.04
CA GLN A 129 -5.45 -19.41 -0.59
C GLN A 129 -4.03 -19.13 -1.10
N SER A 130 -3.17 -20.14 -1.12
CA SER A 130 -1.79 -20.03 -1.58
C SER A 130 -1.55 -20.92 -2.80
N MET A 131 -0.66 -20.47 -3.69
CA MET A 131 -0.05 -21.30 -4.74
C MET A 131 0.83 -22.40 -4.15
N VAL A 132 1.38 -22.16 -2.95
CA VAL A 132 2.23 -23.09 -2.21
C VAL A 132 1.34 -23.93 -1.30
N GLY A 133 1.10 -25.19 -1.67
CA GLY A 133 0.09 -26.05 -1.04
C GLY A 133 0.22 -26.29 0.47
N ARG A 134 1.40 -26.06 1.06
CA ARG A 134 1.63 -26.21 2.52
C ARG A 134 1.47 -24.91 3.32
N LEU A 135 1.29 -23.76 2.67
CA LEU A 135 1.19 -22.49 3.36
C LEU A 135 -0.25 -22.26 3.83
N ALA A 136 -0.53 -22.67 5.06
CA ALA A 136 -1.82 -22.43 5.70
C ALA A 136 -1.98 -20.92 6.00
N ARG A 137 -3.17 -20.38 5.72
CA ARG A 137 -3.58 -19.02 6.10
C ARG A 137 -2.59 -17.92 5.66
N PRO A 138 -2.26 -17.82 4.35
CA PRO A 138 -1.27 -16.86 3.83
C PRO A 138 -1.59 -15.40 4.20
N HIS A 139 -2.88 -15.07 4.37
CA HIS A 139 -3.32 -13.73 4.76
C HIS A 139 -2.73 -13.22 6.09
N PHE A 140 -2.44 -14.10 7.07
CA PHE A 140 -1.86 -13.66 8.34
C PHE A 140 -0.40 -13.21 8.16
N TYR A 141 0.39 -13.95 7.39
CA TYR A 141 1.76 -13.56 7.05
C TYR A 141 1.78 -12.26 6.24
N PHE A 142 0.86 -12.15 5.27
CA PHE A 142 0.70 -10.94 4.48
C PHE A 142 0.36 -9.73 5.34
N TRP A 143 -0.62 -9.85 6.26
CA TRP A 143 -0.97 -8.75 7.16
C TRP A 143 0.14 -8.41 8.16
N GLY A 144 0.92 -9.39 8.61
CA GLY A 144 2.11 -9.14 9.42
C GLY A 144 3.14 -8.31 8.67
N LEU A 145 3.50 -8.71 7.44
CA LEU A 145 4.42 -7.97 6.58
C LEU A 145 3.89 -6.56 6.25
N ALA A 146 2.60 -6.47 5.87
CA ALA A 146 1.94 -5.22 5.58
C ALA A 146 1.91 -4.29 6.80
N GLY A 147 1.70 -4.83 8.01
CA GLY A 147 1.71 -4.07 9.26
C GLY A 147 3.09 -3.46 9.55
N ILE A 148 4.17 -4.24 9.37
CA ILE A 148 5.55 -3.74 9.51
C ILE A 148 5.83 -2.65 8.48
N PHE A 149 5.45 -2.89 7.22
CA PHE A 149 5.58 -1.92 6.14
C PHE A 149 4.85 -0.61 6.46
N LEU A 150 3.57 -0.68 6.83
CA LEU A 150 2.73 0.47 7.14
C LEU A 150 3.27 1.26 8.33
N ALA A 151 3.68 0.58 9.41
CA ALA A 151 4.25 1.24 10.57
C ALA A 151 5.50 2.04 10.17
N ALA A 152 6.44 1.40 9.46
CA ALA A 152 7.66 2.07 8.99
C ALA A 152 7.34 3.23 8.02
N HIS A 153 6.45 3.01 7.05
CA HIS A 153 6.10 4.00 6.03
C HIS A 153 5.38 5.23 6.61
N ILE A 154 4.46 5.02 7.56
CA ILE A 154 3.78 6.12 8.26
C ILE A 154 4.77 6.86 9.15
N SER A 155 5.64 6.16 9.89
CA SER A 155 6.68 6.80 10.70
C SER A 155 7.65 7.62 9.86
N HIS A 156 8.08 7.12 8.71
CA HIS A 156 8.91 7.86 7.76
C HIS A 156 8.19 9.12 7.27
N ALA A 157 6.97 8.99 6.74
CA ALA A 157 6.20 10.15 6.28
C ALA A 157 5.95 11.17 7.40
N TYR A 158 5.74 10.72 8.64
CA TYR A 158 5.61 11.60 9.80
C TYR A 158 6.89 12.37 10.08
N LEU A 159 8.06 11.71 10.04
CA LEU A 159 9.33 12.40 10.20
C LEU A 159 9.55 13.47 9.13
N VAL A 160 9.17 13.20 7.87
CA VAL A 160 9.20 14.21 6.80
C VAL A 160 8.28 15.39 7.16
N PHE A 161 7.03 15.10 7.55
CA PHE A 161 6.05 16.12 7.93
C PHE A 161 6.54 17.05 9.04
N THR A 162 7.18 16.51 10.08
CA THR A 162 7.67 17.31 11.22
C THR A 162 8.78 18.30 10.90
N ARG A 163 9.29 18.30 9.65
CA ARG A 163 10.37 19.17 9.18
C ARG A 163 9.92 20.16 8.10
N LEU A 164 8.63 20.12 7.74
CA LEU A 164 7.99 21.10 6.85
C LEU A 164 7.66 22.37 7.61
#